data_AF-A0A972V455-F1
#
_entry.id   AF-A0A972V455-F1
#
_cell.length_a   1.000
_cell.length_b   1.000
_cell.length_c   1.000
_cell.angle_alpha   90.00
_cell.angle_beta   90.00
_cell.angle_gamma   90.00
#
_symmetry.space_group_name_H-M   'P 1'
#
loop_
_entity.id
_entity.type
_entity.pdbx_description
1 polymer ?
#
loop_
_entity_poly.entity_id
_entity_poly.type
_entity_poly.pdbx_seq_one_letter_code
_entity_poly.pdbx_strand_id
1 'polypeptide(L)'
;MNRGFCGRGYLEEIIAAYPFTGNITQGGGVNHYGHDGSWSNFEHSCSGVSARWAWDGETSCAAVWNPEGDMGDVEAWEIIEPALYLGRNIRPNSGGLGKFRGGSGFECVRMVYGTERQVLYHARDGHVHQCSGIFGGYPGSSGYRHTIKNTDMKERFENLLPYPVQDVDSENSEISANVNADETFDRRLYHYPDPHKEYDLYLSQICGGHGVGDILERRPELIAEDINAGHVLERYAGAHGVAGSRDKDGTWAVDGGSTDALRADKRKARLAQSQSVEEWMDSQRARVAALDFIHPVRKMHRESCELSENWLAEFRAFWSLGDDWHPSAD
;
A
#
# COMPACT_ATOMS: atom_id res chain seq x y z
N MET A 1 -5.62 22.35 -4.57
CA MET A 1 -4.58 22.70 -5.57
C MET A 1 -4.88 22.07 -6.94
N ASN A 2 -4.83 20.75 -7.09
CA ASN A 2 -5.03 20.04 -8.37
C ASN A 2 -6.27 20.45 -9.19
N ARG A 3 -7.43 20.65 -8.56
CA ARG A 3 -8.64 21.13 -9.27
C ARG A 3 -8.46 22.52 -9.89
N GLY A 4 -7.67 23.39 -9.25
CA GLY A 4 -7.33 24.71 -9.78
C GLY A 4 -6.41 24.62 -11.00
N PHE A 5 -5.39 23.75 -10.96
CA PHE A 5 -4.53 23.46 -12.11
C PHE A 5 -5.33 22.88 -13.28
N CYS A 6 -6.19 21.89 -13.01
CA CYS A 6 -7.08 21.30 -14.01
C CYS A 6 -7.99 22.35 -14.65
N GLY A 7 -8.65 23.20 -13.86
CA GLY A 7 -9.54 24.24 -14.39
C GLY A 7 -8.82 25.30 -15.23
N ARG A 8 -7.53 25.55 -14.95
CA ARG A 8 -6.70 26.50 -15.68
C ARG A 8 -5.95 25.90 -16.88
N GLY A 9 -5.87 24.57 -16.96
CA GLY A 9 -5.18 23.84 -18.02
C GLY A 9 -3.70 23.54 -17.78
N TYR A 10 -3.17 23.77 -16.56
CA TYR A 10 -1.81 23.36 -16.17
C TYR A 10 -1.82 21.89 -15.77
N LEU A 11 -2.08 21.03 -16.74
CA LEU A 11 -2.28 19.60 -16.52
C LEU A 11 -0.98 18.91 -16.06
N GLU A 12 0.16 19.43 -16.47
CA GLU A 12 1.50 18.99 -16.10
C GLU A 12 1.78 19.10 -14.59
N GLU A 13 1.13 20.03 -13.89
CA GLU A 13 1.31 20.27 -12.45
C GLU A 13 0.38 19.41 -11.56
N ILE A 14 -0.52 18.65 -12.19
CA ILE A 14 -1.45 17.80 -11.45
C ILE A 14 -0.71 16.53 -11.02
N ILE A 15 -0.71 16.29 -9.71
CA ILE A 15 -0.21 15.07 -9.09
C ILE A 15 -1.19 14.62 -7.99
N ALA A 16 -1.52 13.33 -7.93
CA ALA A 16 -2.30 12.81 -6.81
C ALA A 16 -1.52 12.98 -5.48
N ALA A 17 -2.22 12.91 -4.34
CA ALA A 17 -1.60 13.16 -3.04
C ALA A 17 -0.38 12.25 -2.81
N TYR A 18 0.63 12.70 -2.06
CA TYR A 18 1.78 11.85 -1.71
C TYR A 18 1.32 10.62 -0.90
N PRO A 19 1.94 9.45 -1.11
CA PRO A 19 1.67 8.31 -0.24
C PRO A 19 2.31 8.50 1.13
N PHE A 20 1.93 7.62 2.05
CA PHE A 20 2.63 7.48 3.32
C PHE A 20 4.11 7.13 3.08
N THR A 21 5.02 7.71 3.85
CA THR A 21 6.46 7.42 3.78
C THR A 21 6.81 6.38 4.84
N GLY A 22 6.52 5.13 4.52
CA GLY A 22 6.84 3.96 5.34
C GLY A 22 6.69 2.70 4.51
N ASN A 23 7.00 1.51 5.01
CA ASN A 23 7.35 1.14 6.37
C ASN A 23 8.69 1.70 6.87
N ILE A 24 8.69 2.35 8.04
CA ILE A 24 9.93 2.73 8.72
C ILE A 24 10.43 1.49 9.47
N THR A 25 11.38 0.78 8.87
CA THR A 25 11.99 -0.39 9.52
C THR A 25 12.94 0.09 10.60
N GLN A 26 12.70 -0.36 11.82
CA GLN A 26 13.49 0.03 12.98
C GLN A 26 13.86 -1.23 13.75
N GLY A 27 15.01 -1.16 14.40
CA GLY A 27 15.40 -2.19 15.34
C GLY A 27 16.34 -1.69 16.42
N GLY A 28 16.60 -2.57 17.37
CA GLY A 28 17.57 -2.33 18.43
C GLY A 28 17.97 -3.60 19.14
N GLY A 29 19.14 -3.53 19.77
CA GLY A 29 19.77 -4.65 20.46
C GLY A 29 21.27 -4.66 20.23
N VAL A 30 21.89 -5.83 20.43
CA VAL A 30 23.31 -6.03 20.21
C VAL A 30 23.55 -6.23 18.71
N ASN A 31 24.42 -5.44 18.09
CA ASN A 31 24.77 -5.59 16.68
C ASN A 31 25.82 -6.69 16.45
N HIS A 32 26.20 -6.95 15.20
CA HIS A 32 27.23 -7.94 14.83
C HIS A 32 28.66 -7.62 15.28
N TYR A 33 28.88 -6.46 15.90
CA TYR A 33 30.14 -6.10 16.56
C TYR A 33 30.08 -6.29 18.08
N GLY A 34 28.97 -6.76 18.64
CA GLY A 34 28.79 -6.93 20.08
C GLY A 34 28.47 -5.64 20.84
N HIS A 35 28.07 -4.57 20.15
CA HIS A 35 27.71 -3.30 20.77
C HIS A 35 26.20 -3.11 20.83
N ASP A 36 25.69 -2.57 21.94
CA ASP A 36 24.29 -2.16 22.05
C ASP A 36 24.03 -0.93 21.18
N GLY A 37 22.89 -0.93 20.48
CA GLY A 37 22.47 0.21 19.67
C GLY A 37 21.05 0.08 19.15
N SER A 38 20.64 1.10 18.40
CA SER A 38 19.43 1.09 17.59
C SER A 38 19.75 1.55 16.19
N TRP A 39 18.85 1.21 15.27
CA TRP A 39 18.98 1.55 13.86
C TRP A 39 17.60 1.87 13.29
N SER A 40 17.60 2.66 12.23
CA SER A 40 16.39 3.06 11.51
C SER A 40 16.74 3.18 10.04
N ASN A 41 16.11 2.32 9.25
CA ASN A 41 16.38 2.23 7.83
C ASN A 41 15.65 3.34 7.05
N PHE A 42 16.35 3.98 6.12
CA PHE A 42 15.83 5.12 5.36
C PHE A 42 15.26 4.78 3.99
N GLU A 43 15.07 3.51 3.64
CA GLU A 43 14.45 3.08 2.37
C GLU A 43 13.09 3.71 2.08
N HIS A 44 12.35 4.07 3.13
CA HIS A 44 11.09 4.79 3.04
C HIS A 44 11.21 6.22 2.46
N SER A 45 12.44 6.71 2.22
CA SER A 45 12.74 7.91 1.43
C SER A 45 12.37 7.74 -0.06
N CYS A 46 12.21 6.50 -0.52
CA CYS A 46 11.96 6.13 -1.91
C CYS A 46 10.60 5.46 -2.07
N SER A 47 9.52 6.09 -1.58
CA SER A 47 8.17 5.63 -1.89
C SER A 47 7.84 5.81 -3.37
N GLY A 48 6.85 5.07 -3.87
CA GLY A 48 6.30 5.32 -5.19
C GLY A 48 5.66 6.70 -5.26
N VAL A 49 6.03 7.52 -6.23
CA VAL A 49 5.42 8.84 -6.44
C VAL A 49 4.04 8.66 -7.06
N SER A 50 3.10 9.54 -6.71
CA SER A 50 1.74 9.46 -7.21
C SER A 50 1.62 9.83 -8.69
N ALA A 51 0.60 9.28 -9.35
CA ALA A 51 0.33 9.53 -10.75
C ALA A 51 0.05 11.01 -11.01
N ARG A 52 0.36 11.41 -12.24
CA ARG A 52 0.13 12.75 -12.76
C ARG A 52 -1.05 12.72 -13.74
N TRP A 53 -1.48 13.87 -14.23
CA TRP A 53 -2.58 13.90 -15.21
C TRP A 53 -2.20 13.32 -16.58
N ALA A 54 -0.90 13.26 -16.91
CA ALA A 54 -0.42 12.80 -18.22
C ALA A 54 0.55 11.61 -18.15
N TRP A 55 1.00 11.23 -16.94
CA TRP A 55 2.01 10.19 -16.74
C TRP A 55 1.70 9.36 -15.51
N ASP A 56 2.13 8.10 -15.57
CA ASP A 56 2.21 7.26 -14.38
C ASP A 56 3.17 7.89 -13.37
N GLY A 57 2.99 7.52 -12.10
CA GLY A 57 3.90 7.94 -11.05
C GLY A 57 5.19 7.12 -11.07
N GLU A 58 6.25 7.72 -10.55
CA GLU A 58 7.58 7.13 -10.55
C GLU A 58 7.71 6.07 -9.46
N THR A 59 8.20 4.89 -9.85
CA THR A 59 8.41 3.76 -8.93
C THR A 59 9.58 4.05 -8.00
N SER A 60 9.40 3.77 -6.71
CA SER A 60 10.46 3.79 -5.69
C SER A 60 11.37 5.01 -5.73
N CYS A 61 10.81 6.22 -5.67
CA CYS A 61 11.49 7.42 -6.12
C CYS A 61 11.66 8.52 -5.07
N ALA A 62 10.65 8.83 -4.24
CA ALA A 62 10.72 10.01 -3.38
C ALA A 62 9.82 9.93 -2.14
N ALA A 63 10.05 10.87 -1.22
CA ALA A 63 9.25 11.08 -0.03
C ALA A 63 8.73 12.52 0.04
N VAL A 64 7.59 12.73 0.70
CA VAL A 64 6.98 14.06 0.80
C VAL A 64 7.88 15.10 1.49
N TRP A 65 8.74 14.64 2.39
CA TRP A 65 9.65 15.47 3.17
C TRP A 65 11.03 15.64 2.52
N ASN A 66 11.37 14.83 1.51
CA ASN A 66 12.56 14.99 0.67
C ASN A 66 12.29 14.40 -0.73
N PRO A 67 12.18 15.26 -1.77
CA PRO A 67 11.95 14.78 -3.14
C PRO A 67 13.19 14.11 -3.76
N GLU A 68 14.38 14.29 -3.17
CA GLU A 68 15.63 13.67 -3.59
C GLU A 68 15.79 12.31 -2.91
N GLY A 69 14.92 11.36 -3.28
CA GLY A 69 14.91 10.04 -2.67
C GLY A 69 16.19 9.26 -2.95
N ASP A 70 16.70 8.61 -1.91
CA ASP A 70 17.81 7.67 -1.98
C ASP A 70 17.55 6.51 -1.02
N MET A 71 17.43 5.30 -1.57
CA MET A 71 17.13 4.09 -0.81
C MET A 71 18.38 3.52 -0.14
N GLY A 72 19.57 4.01 -0.48
CA GLY A 72 20.87 3.56 0.00
C GLY A 72 21.30 2.21 -0.56
N ASP A 73 22.62 1.98 -0.55
CA ASP A 73 23.22 0.70 -0.91
C ASP A 73 22.93 -0.36 0.17
N VAL A 74 22.58 -1.58 -0.28
CA VAL A 74 22.37 -2.72 0.61
C VAL A 74 23.62 -2.99 1.46
N GLU A 75 24.80 -2.94 0.86
CA GLU A 75 26.08 -3.15 1.57
C GLU A 75 26.31 -2.10 2.68
N ALA A 76 25.88 -0.86 2.46
CA ALA A 76 25.99 0.19 3.48
C ALA A 76 25.00 -0.04 4.63
N TRP A 77 23.79 -0.53 4.33
CA TRP A 77 22.81 -0.88 5.35
C TRP A 77 23.28 -2.07 6.20
N GLU A 78 23.80 -3.13 5.59
CA GLU A 78 24.27 -4.34 6.31
C GLU A 78 25.46 -4.08 7.25
N ILE A 79 26.21 -2.98 7.08
CA ILE A 79 27.24 -2.56 8.04
C ILE A 79 26.62 -2.11 9.37
N ILE A 80 25.41 -1.54 9.34
CA ILE A 80 24.77 -0.88 10.49
C ILE A 80 23.66 -1.78 11.06
N GLU A 81 22.92 -2.45 10.19
CA GLU A 81 21.79 -3.31 10.50
C GLU A 81 22.28 -4.74 10.76
N PRO A 82 21.99 -5.36 11.91
CA PRO A 82 22.30 -6.76 12.16
C PRO A 82 21.30 -7.68 11.46
N ALA A 83 21.18 -7.50 10.14
CA ALA A 83 20.29 -8.24 9.26
C ALA A 83 20.89 -8.29 7.84
N LEU A 84 20.65 -9.40 7.14
CA LEU A 84 21.01 -9.58 5.73
C LEU A 84 19.79 -9.37 4.83
N TYR A 85 20.00 -8.78 3.66
CA TYR A 85 18.97 -8.66 2.62
C TYR A 85 18.92 -9.95 1.79
N LEU A 86 17.80 -10.67 1.89
CA LEU A 86 17.54 -11.82 1.02
C LEU A 86 16.96 -11.38 -0.33
N GLY A 87 16.29 -10.22 -0.37
CA GLY A 87 15.86 -9.58 -1.61
C GLY A 87 15.33 -8.16 -1.40
N ARG A 88 15.33 -7.40 -2.49
CA ARG A 88 14.88 -6.01 -2.57
C ARG A 88 14.22 -5.81 -3.92
N ASN A 89 12.90 -5.81 -3.96
CA ASN A 89 12.13 -5.99 -5.19
C ASN A 89 10.97 -5.01 -5.29
N ILE A 90 10.61 -4.62 -6.52
CA ILE A 90 9.38 -3.86 -6.78
C ILE A 90 8.20 -4.66 -6.25
N ARG A 91 7.29 -3.99 -5.54
CA ARG A 91 6.09 -4.62 -4.98
C ARG A 91 4.92 -4.50 -5.96
N PRO A 92 4.41 -5.60 -6.51
CA PRO A 92 3.24 -5.58 -7.39
C PRO A 92 2.01 -4.99 -6.69
N ASN A 93 1.13 -4.35 -7.46
CA ASN A 93 -0.15 -3.78 -7.02
C ASN A 93 -0.07 -2.80 -5.83
N SER A 94 1.11 -2.28 -5.53
CA SER A 94 1.30 -1.26 -4.49
C SER A 94 0.89 0.14 -4.95
N GLY A 95 1.04 0.41 -6.24
CA GLY A 95 0.63 1.66 -6.89
C GLY A 95 -0.88 1.74 -7.09
N GLY A 96 -1.45 2.90 -6.79
CA GLY A 96 -2.89 3.15 -6.91
C GLY A 96 -3.36 3.09 -8.35
N LEU A 97 -4.51 2.46 -8.56
CA LEU A 97 -5.05 2.22 -9.89
C LEU A 97 -5.60 3.52 -10.48
N GLY A 98 -5.40 3.75 -11.77
CA GLY A 98 -6.01 4.87 -12.49
C GLY A 98 -5.84 4.71 -13.99
N LYS A 99 -6.34 5.70 -14.75
CA LYS A 99 -5.89 5.94 -16.13
C LYS A 99 -4.37 6.00 -16.18
N PHE A 100 -3.82 6.73 -15.22
CA PHE A 100 -2.41 6.72 -14.85
C PHE A 100 -2.25 6.09 -13.47
N ARG A 101 -1.35 5.12 -13.38
CA ARG A 101 -1.07 4.33 -12.18
C ARG A 101 -0.10 5.08 -11.28
N GLY A 102 -0.30 5.04 -9.97
CA GLY A 102 0.70 5.52 -9.01
C GLY A 102 1.96 4.67 -9.05
N GLY A 103 3.13 5.26 -8.87
CA GLY A 103 4.40 4.55 -8.85
C GLY A 103 4.38 3.40 -7.85
N SER A 104 5.01 2.28 -8.19
CA SER A 104 5.07 1.16 -7.25
C SER A 104 5.96 1.52 -6.07
N GLY A 105 5.61 1.01 -4.90
CA GLY A 105 6.58 0.83 -3.83
C GLY A 105 7.45 -0.38 -4.10
N PHE A 106 8.25 -0.72 -3.11
CA PHE A 106 9.11 -1.90 -3.12
C PHE A 106 9.06 -2.59 -1.77
N GLU A 107 9.64 -3.77 -1.70
CA GLU A 107 9.74 -4.54 -0.48
C GLU A 107 11.11 -5.18 -0.35
N CYS A 108 11.45 -5.48 0.90
CA CYS A 108 12.72 -6.05 1.27
C CYS A 108 12.49 -7.21 2.24
N VAL A 109 12.99 -8.39 1.90
CA VAL A 109 13.04 -9.54 2.80
C VAL A 109 14.35 -9.47 3.55
N ARG A 110 14.30 -9.23 4.86
CA ARG A 110 15.47 -9.18 5.74
C ARG A 110 15.49 -10.39 6.66
N MET A 111 16.68 -10.90 6.94
CA MET A 111 16.90 -11.95 7.93
C MET A 111 17.82 -11.43 9.02
N VAL A 112 17.43 -11.55 10.29
CA VAL A 112 18.32 -11.22 11.41
C VAL A 112 19.55 -12.13 11.36
N TYR A 113 20.75 -11.54 11.39
CA TYR A 113 21.99 -12.29 11.21
C TYR A 113 23.15 -11.65 11.97
N GLY A 114 24.08 -12.47 12.46
CA GLY A 114 25.27 -11.98 13.18
C GLY A 114 24.97 -11.51 14.60
N THR A 115 23.77 -11.79 15.12
CA THR A 115 23.38 -11.49 16.51
C THR A 115 22.32 -12.46 17.01
N GLU A 116 22.36 -12.76 18.31
CA GLU A 116 21.39 -13.66 18.94
C GLU A 116 20.01 -13.03 19.13
N ARG A 117 19.93 -11.69 19.18
CA ARG A 117 18.69 -10.98 19.48
C ARG A 117 18.62 -9.60 18.85
N GLN A 118 17.45 -9.28 18.32
CA GLN A 118 17.00 -7.93 17.98
C GLN A 118 15.56 -7.73 18.45
N VAL A 119 15.15 -6.48 18.62
CA VAL A 119 13.73 -6.11 18.65
C VAL A 119 13.44 -5.30 17.39
N LEU A 120 12.41 -5.69 16.63
CA LEU A 120 12.02 -5.02 15.39
C LEU A 120 10.65 -4.37 15.52
N TYR A 121 10.42 -3.35 14.69
CA TYR A 121 9.19 -2.58 14.65
C TYR A 121 8.74 -2.35 13.21
N HIS A 122 7.42 -2.35 13.00
CA HIS A 122 6.80 -1.72 11.85
C HIS A 122 6.25 -0.35 12.24
N ALA A 123 6.22 0.58 11.28
CA ALA A 123 5.56 1.87 11.40
C ALA A 123 5.03 2.31 10.02
N ARG A 124 3.76 1.97 9.76
CA ARG A 124 3.03 2.27 8.52
C ARG A 124 1.53 2.17 8.71
N ASP A 125 0.76 2.71 7.77
CA ASP A 125 -0.66 2.44 7.65
C ASP A 125 -0.96 0.96 7.36
N GLY A 126 -2.03 0.42 7.96
CA GLY A 126 -2.47 -0.96 7.74
C GLY A 126 -3.95 -1.07 7.40
N HIS A 127 -4.81 -0.59 8.30
CA HIS A 127 -6.27 -0.70 8.17
C HIS A 127 -6.92 0.37 7.27
N VAL A 128 -6.23 1.46 6.99
CA VAL A 128 -6.76 2.61 6.24
C VAL A 128 -5.76 3.07 5.19
N HIS A 129 -6.25 3.57 4.06
CA HIS A 129 -5.42 4.28 3.09
C HIS A 129 -5.24 5.73 3.57
N GLN A 130 -4.00 6.19 3.67
CA GLN A 130 -3.68 7.52 4.20
C GLN A 130 -4.17 8.66 3.29
N CYS A 131 -4.18 8.43 2.00
CA CYS A 131 -4.58 9.40 0.98
C CYS A 131 -5.36 8.70 -0.14
N SER A 132 -5.97 9.48 -1.03
CA SER A 132 -6.78 8.98 -2.15
C SER A 132 -6.16 9.33 -3.50
N GLY A 133 -6.55 8.56 -4.52
CA GLY A 133 -6.39 8.99 -5.90
C GLY A 133 -7.32 10.15 -6.24
N ILE A 134 -7.13 10.76 -7.41
CA ILE A 134 -7.94 11.89 -7.86
C ILE A 134 -8.59 11.61 -9.21
N PHE A 135 -9.71 12.30 -9.47
CA PHE A 135 -10.42 12.25 -10.76
C PHE A 135 -10.81 10.83 -11.22
N GLY A 136 -11.14 9.94 -10.28
CA GLY A 136 -11.50 8.54 -10.56
C GLY A 136 -10.39 7.52 -10.27
N GLY A 137 -9.19 8.00 -9.92
CA GLY A 137 -8.09 7.15 -9.47
C GLY A 137 -8.28 6.64 -8.03
N TYR A 138 -7.66 5.51 -7.75
CA TYR A 138 -7.71 4.79 -6.48
C TYR A 138 -6.48 5.05 -5.62
N PRO A 139 -6.57 4.86 -4.29
CA PRO A 139 -5.40 4.93 -3.44
C PRO A 139 -4.37 3.84 -3.74
N GLY A 140 -3.10 4.10 -3.42
CA GLY A 140 -2.08 3.05 -3.30
C GLY A 140 -2.41 2.05 -2.19
N SER A 141 -1.76 0.89 -2.21
CA SER A 141 -2.06 -0.19 -1.28
C SER A 141 -1.76 0.21 0.17
N SER A 142 -2.63 -0.21 1.11
CA SER A 142 -2.26 -0.20 2.52
C SER A 142 -1.24 -1.30 2.83
N GLY A 143 -0.68 -1.27 4.02
CA GLY A 143 0.35 -2.22 4.45
C GLY A 143 -0.22 -3.46 5.13
N TYR A 144 0.61 -4.49 5.24
CA TYR A 144 0.41 -5.63 6.13
C TYR A 144 1.72 -5.99 6.82
N ARG A 145 1.61 -6.67 7.97
CA ARG A 145 2.73 -7.24 8.71
C ARG A 145 2.89 -8.67 8.26
N HIS A 146 4.11 -9.05 7.91
CA HIS A 146 4.50 -10.43 7.74
C HIS A 146 5.80 -10.65 8.52
N THR A 147 5.65 -11.19 9.72
CA THR A 147 6.76 -11.54 10.60
C THR A 147 6.86 -13.06 10.65
N ILE A 148 8.04 -13.61 10.34
CA ILE A 148 8.25 -15.06 10.20
C ILE A 148 9.38 -15.47 11.16
N LYS A 149 9.05 -16.24 12.19
CA LYS A 149 9.96 -16.57 13.29
C LYS A 149 10.20 -18.06 13.42
N ASN A 150 11.22 -18.43 14.19
CA ASN A 150 11.57 -19.84 14.43
C ASN A 150 11.74 -20.61 13.12
N THR A 151 12.39 -19.96 12.16
CA THR A 151 12.48 -20.46 10.78
C THR A 151 13.47 -21.61 10.64
N ASP A 152 13.32 -22.38 9.56
CA ASP A 152 14.28 -23.39 9.10
C ASP A 152 15.42 -22.80 8.25
N MET A 153 15.60 -21.48 8.21
CA MET A 153 16.55 -20.81 7.31
C MET A 153 18.00 -21.27 7.51
N LYS A 154 18.43 -21.57 8.73
CA LYS A 154 19.76 -22.12 9.00
C LYS A 154 19.97 -23.44 8.25
N GLU A 155 19.03 -24.37 8.39
CA GLU A 155 19.05 -25.67 7.71
C GLU A 155 19.01 -25.48 6.19
N ARG A 156 18.23 -24.51 5.69
CA ARG A 156 18.19 -24.19 4.26
C ARG A 156 19.55 -23.78 3.72
N PHE A 157 20.27 -22.90 4.41
CA PHE A 157 21.59 -22.49 3.95
C PHE A 157 22.62 -23.63 4.02
N GLU A 158 22.61 -24.41 5.11
CA GLU A 158 23.51 -25.56 5.27
C GLU A 158 23.31 -26.61 4.18
N ASN A 159 22.08 -26.76 3.68
CA ASN A 159 21.70 -27.74 2.66
C ASN A 159 21.49 -27.15 1.25
N LEU A 160 21.81 -25.87 1.04
CA LEU A 160 21.63 -25.16 -0.24
C LEU A 160 20.19 -25.25 -0.79
N LEU A 161 19.20 -25.17 0.10
CA LEU A 161 17.78 -25.18 -0.28
C LEU A 161 17.32 -23.78 -0.73
N PRO A 162 16.27 -23.70 -1.57
CA PRO A 162 15.66 -22.42 -1.92
C PRO A 162 15.20 -21.64 -0.69
N TYR A 163 15.33 -20.32 -0.76
CA TYR A 163 14.92 -19.39 0.30
C TYR A 163 14.12 -18.20 -0.29
N PRO A 164 13.26 -17.56 0.52
CA PRO A 164 12.41 -16.48 0.03
C PRO A 164 13.23 -15.20 -0.23
N VAL A 165 12.95 -14.56 -1.37
CA VAL A 165 13.55 -13.27 -1.75
C VAL A 165 12.50 -12.16 -1.93
N GLN A 166 11.22 -12.53 -1.94
CA GLN A 166 10.11 -11.63 -2.19
C GLN A 166 8.79 -12.23 -1.66
N ASP A 167 7.79 -11.39 -1.38
CA ASP A 167 6.40 -11.76 -1.08
C ASP A 167 5.46 -11.21 -2.17
N VAL A 168 5.69 -11.65 -3.41
CA VAL A 168 5.09 -11.14 -4.66
C VAL A 168 3.57 -11.00 -4.58
N ASP A 169 2.91 -12.00 -4.00
CA ASP A 169 1.47 -12.09 -3.88
C ASP A 169 1.10 -12.41 -2.43
N SER A 170 0.81 -11.37 -1.66
CA SER A 170 0.51 -11.50 -0.23
C SER A 170 -0.72 -12.37 0.08
N GLU A 171 -1.63 -12.58 -0.89
CA GLU A 171 -2.78 -13.47 -0.69
C GLU A 171 -2.41 -14.96 -0.90
N ASN A 172 -1.33 -15.22 -1.63
CA ASN A 172 -0.76 -16.55 -1.85
C ASN A 172 0.75 -16.53 -1.55
N SER A 173 1.11 -16.13 -0.32
CA SER A 173 2.51 -15.89 0.03
C SER A 173 3.36 -17.15 -0.15
N GLU A 174 4.35 -17.06 -1.03
CA GLU A 174 5.34 -18.13 -1.20
C GLU A 174 6.24 -18.29 0.03
N ILE A 175 6.41 -17.23 0.82
CA ILE A 175 7.11 -17.30 2.10
C ILE A 175 6.34 -18.24 3.03
N SER A 176 5.03 -18.00 3.21
CA SER A 176 4.18 -18.84 4.06
C SER A 176 4.02 -20.27 3.55
N ALA A 177 4.02 -20.45 2.23
CA ALA A 177 3.88 -21.77 1.63
C ALA A 177 5.13 -22.63 1.76
N ASN A 178 6.32 -22.00 1.77
CA ASN A 178 7.57 -22.72 1.59
C ASN A 178 8.49 -22.68 2.81
N VAL A 179 8.35 -21.76 3.77
CA VAL A 179 9.19 -21.66 4.96
C VAL A 179 8.51 -22.32 6.15
N ASN A 180 9.21 -23.22 6.85
CA ASN A 180 8.69 -23.77 8.11
C ASN A 180 8.98 -22.79 9.25
N ALA A 181 7.94 -22.16 9.79
CA ALA A 181 8.05 -21.08 10.75
C ALA A 181 6.77 -20.82 11.54
N ASP A 182 6.90 -20.03 12.61
CA ASP A 182 5.79 -19.37 13.28
C ASP A 182 5.52 -18.01 12.63
N GLU A 183 4.32 -17.82 12.10
CA GLU A 183 3.98 -16.61 11.33
C GLU A 183 3.01 -15.69 12.07
N THR A 184 3.23 -14.39 11.89
CA THR A 184 2.25 -13.35 12.17
C THR A 184 1.95 -12.57 10.90
N PHE A 185 0.76 -12.79 10.36
CA PHE A 185 0.24 -12.12 9.18
C PHE A 185 -1.02 -11.31 9.54
N ASP A 186 -0.90 -9.98 9.66
CA ASP A 186 -2.04 -9.11 9.98
C ASP A 186 -1.88 -7.68 9.43
N ARG A 187 -2.81 -6.78 9.76
CA ARG A 187 -2.77 -5.36 9.35
C ARG A 187 -2.34 -4.43 10.49
N ARG A 188 -1.75 -4.97 11.56
CA ARG A 188 -1.30 -4.19 12.73
C ARG A 188 0.15 -3.74 12.55
N LEU A 189 0.31 -2.66 11.78
CA LEU A 189 1.61 -2.06 11.48
C LEU A 189 2.11 -1.04 12.51
N TYR A 190 1.39 -0.90 13.62
CA TYR A 190 1.90 -0.29 14.84
C TYR A 190 1.75 -1.31 15.96
N HIS A 191 2.87 -1.75 16.52
CA HIS A 191 2.91 -2.74 17.58
C HIS A 191 4.07 -2.47 18.54
N TYR A 192 4.04 -3.13 19.69
CA TYR A 192 5.12 -3.11 20.67
C TYR A 192 6.41 -3.75 20.12
N PRO A 193 7.59 -3.48 20.71
CA PRO A 193 8.85 -4.12 20.32
C PRO A 193 8.68 -5.62 20.12
N ASP A 194 9.06 -6.12 18.95
CA ASP A 194 8.87 -7.52 18.61
C ASP A 194 10.22 -8.26 18.60
N PRO A 195 10.51 -9.14 19.59
CA PRO A 195 11.79 -9.84 19.67
C PRO A 195 11.97 -10.82 18.50
N HIS A 196 13.14 -10.78 17.88
CA HIS A 196 13.58 -11.65 16.80
C HIS A 196 14.94 -12.24 17.18
N LYS A 197 15.16 -13.51 16.84
CA LYS A 197 16.45 -14.19 16.97
C LYS A 197 17.13 -14.31 15.61
N GLU A 198 18.39 -14.73 15.61
CA GLU A 198 19.09 -15.07 14.37
C GLU A 198 18.26 -16.03 13.51
N TYR A 199 18.24 -15.78 12.19
CA TYR A 199 17.46 -16.49 11.17
C TYR A 199 15.95 -16.16 11.09
N ASP A 200 15.39 -15.36 12.00
CA ASP A 200 14.03 -14.85 11.84
C ASP A 200 13.97 -13.84 10.68
N LEU A 201 12.84 -13.81 9.96
CA LEU A 201 12.62 -12.94 8.80
C LEU A 201 11.67 -11.79 9.11
N TYR A 202 11.96 -10.65 8.48
CA TYR A 202 11.18 -9.43 8.52
C TYR A 202 10.92 -8.92 7.10
N LEU A 203 9.66 -8.79 6.73
CA LEU A 203 9.25 -8.18 5.46
C LEU A 203 9.02 -6.68 5.64
N SER A 204 9.91 -5.86 5.07
CA SER A 204 9.65 -4.41 4.98
C SER A 204 8.93 -4.06 3.69
N GLN A 205 7.93 -3.20 3.77
CA GLN A 205 7.12 -2.81 2.62
C GLN A 205 6.98 -1.30 2.51
N ILE A 206 7.49 -0.76 1.42
CA ILE A 206 7.39 0.67 1.11
C ILE A 206 6.11 0.95 0.31
N CYS A 207 5.49 2.10 0.55
CA CYS A 207 4.26 2.53 -0.12
C CYS A 207 4.43 2.80 -1.61
N GLY A 208 3.38 2.47 -2.37
CA GLY A 208 3.19 3.00 -3.72
C GLY A 208 2.34 4.28 -3.70
N GLY A 209 2.46 5.06 -4.77
CA GLY A 209 1.73 6.30 -4.97
C GLY A 209 0.25 6.06 -5.30
N HIS A 210 -0.53 7.14 -5.41
CA HIS A 210 -1.97 7.08 -5.72
C HIS A 210 -2.23 7.29 -7.22
N GLY A 211 -3.36 6.75 -7.72
CA GLY A 211 -3.71 6.82 -9.14
C GLY A 211 -4.47 8.11 -9.54
N VAL A 212 -4.53 8.35 -10.85
CA VAL A 212 -5.28 9.46 -11.47
C VAL A 212 -6.18 8.92 -12.59
N GLY A 213 -7.44 9.37 -12.64
CA GLY A 213 -8.37 9.04 -13.74
C GLY A 213 -9.06 7.68 -13.59
N ASP A 214 -10.16 7.46 -14.32
CA ASP A 214 -10.86 6.16 -14.35
C ASP A 214 -9.94 5.06 -14.91
N ILE A 215 -9.84 3.95 -14.19
CA ILE A 215 -9.04 2.78 -14.55
C ILE A 215 -9.39 2.23 -15.94
N LEU A 216 -10.65 2.36 -16.39
CA LEU A 216 -11.09 1.88 -17.70
C LEU A 216 -10.64 2.77 -18.86
N GLU A 217 -10.05 3.94 -18.59
CA GLU A 217 -9.43 4.80 -19.60
C GLU A 217 -7.94 4.53 -19.79
N ARG A 218 -7.32 3.72 -18.93
CA ARG A 218 -5.91 3.35 -19.09
C ARG A 218 -5.73 2.63 -20.43
N ARG A 219 -4.62 2.90 -21.12
CA ARG A 219 -4.30 2.19 -22.37
C ARG A 219 -4.03 0.71 -22.07
N PRO A 220 -4.68 -0.23 -22.78
CA PRO A 220 -4.47 -1.67 -22.54
C PRO A 220 -3.01 -2.10 -22.64
N GLU A 221 -2.25 -1.54 -23.57
CA GLU A 221 -0.83 -1.86 -23.77
C GLU A 221 0.01 -1.54 -22.53
N LEU A 222 -0.30 -0.44 -21.81
CA LEU A 222 0.41 -0.08 -20.59
C LEU A 222 0.13 -1.07 -19.45
N ILE A 223 -1.03 -1.73 -19.45
CA ILE A 223 -1.32 -2.82 -18.50
C ILE A 223 -0.48 -4.06 -18.83
N ALA A 224 -0.30 -4.36 -20.12
CA ALA A 224 0.61 -5.43 -20.52
C ALA A 224 2.06 -5.15 -20.08
N GLU A 225 2.52 -3.92 -20.29
CA GLU A 225 3.83 -3.47 -19.81
C GLU A 225 3.94 -3.60 -18.28
N ASP A 226 2.94 -3.13 -17.52
CA ASP A 226 2.90 -3.25 -16.06
C ASP A 226 2.96 -4.72 -15.59
N ILE A 227 2.26 -5.64 -16.27
CA ILE A 227 2.26 -7.07 -15.93
C ILE A 227 3.62 -7.71 -16.22
N ASN A 228 4.20 -7.41 -17.38
CA ASN A 228 5.49 -7.96 -17.78
C ASN A 228 6.65 -7.39 -16.94
N ALA A 229 6.52 -6.16 -16.44
CA ALA A 229 7.49 -5.51 -15.56
C ALA A 229 7.28 -5.80 -14.06
N GLY A 230 6.25 -6.56 -13.67
CA GLY A 230 5.99 -6.93 -12.28
C GLY A 230 5.35 -5.82 -11.43
N HIS A 231 4.80 -4.78 -12.04
CA HIS A 231 4.05 -3.74 -11.32
C HIS A 231 2.62 -4.16 -11.00
N VAL A 232 2.03 -5.05 -11.79
CA VAL A 232 0.66 -5.57 -11.65
C VAL A 232 0.68 -7.08 -11.78
N LEU A 233 0.06 -7.80 -10.85
CA LEU A 233 -0.13 -9.24 -10.99
C LEU A 233 -1.12 -9.53 -12.11
N GLU A 234 -0.82 -10.53 -12.93
CA GLU A 234 -1.60 -10.93 -14.10
C GLU A 234 -3.08 -11.15 -13.79
N ARG A 235 -3.40 -11.76 -12.64
CA ARG A 235 -4.79 -12.00 -12.20
C ARG A 235 -5.62 -10.73 -12.04
N TYR A 236 -4.97 -9.57 -11.88
CA TYR A 236 -5.65 -8.28 -11.77
C TYR A 236 -5.82 -7.55 -13.12
N ALA A 237 -5.37 -8.11 -14.25
CA ALA A 237 -5.63 -7.54 -15.59
C ALA A 237 -7.14 -7.26 -15.79
N GLY A 238 -7.97 -8.22 -15.37
CA GLY A 238 -9.42 -8.08 -15.40
C GLY A 238 -9.95 -6.95 -14.52
N ALA A 239 -9.28 -6.56 -13.42
CA ALA A 239 -9.66 -5.41 -12.62
C ALA A 239 -9.47 -4.09 -13.39
N HIS A 240 -8.40 -4.00 -14.18
CA HIS A 240 -8.13 -2.88 -15.10
C HIS A 240 -9.02 -2.90 -16.36
N GLY A 241 -9.92 -3.89 -16.48
CA GLY A 241 -10.76 -4.05 -17.66
C GLY A 241 -9.94 -4.35 -18.91
N VAL A 242 -8.89 -5.17 -18.76
CA VAL A 242 -8.09 -5.67 -19.88
C VAL A 242 -8.13 -7.19 -19.86
N ALA A 243 -8.37 -7.77 -21.03
CA ALA A 243 -8.28 -9.21 -21.27
C ALA A 243 -6.99 -9.49 -22.06
N GLY A 244 -6.37 -10.64 -21.80
CA GLY A 244 -5.11 -11.01 -22.42
C GLY A 244 -4.57 -12.30 -21.83
N SER A 245 -3.44 -12.74 -22.35
CA SER A 245 -2.78 -13.98 -21.95
C SER A 245 -1.29 -13.92 -22.26
N ARG A 246 -0.52 -14.81 -21.64
CA ARG A 246 0.88 -15.03 -22.04
C ARG A 246 0.97 -15.74 -23.38
N ASP A 247 1.89 -15.27 -24.22
CA ASP A 247 2.31 -15.97 -25.42
C ASP A 247 3.26 -17.15 -25.09
N LYS A 248 3.73 -17.83 -26.13
CA LYS A 248 4.66 -18.97 -26.01
C LYS A 248 6.01 -18.61 -25.37
N ASP A 249 6.40 -17.34 -25.43
CA ASP A 249 7.68 -16.82 -24.92
C ASP A 249 7.49 -16.26 -23.50
N GLY A 250 6.28 -16.37 -22.93
CA GLY A 250 5.94 -15.92 -21.59
C GLY A 250 5.58 -14.45 -21.50
N THR A 251 5.50 -13.72 -22.61
CA THR A 251 5.13 -12.30 -22.63
C THR A 251 3.63 -12.16 -22.59
N TRP A 252 3.10 -11.40 -21.62
CA TRP A 252 1.68 -11.11 -21.53
C TRP A 252 1.27 -10.09 -22.60
N ALA A 253 0.24 -10.42 -23.38
CA ALA A 253 -0.25 -9.59 -24.47
C ALA A 253 -1.76 -9.38 -24.37
N VAL A 254 -2.21 -8.20 -24.83
CA VAL A 254 -3.62 -7.79 -24.82
C VAL A 254 -4.41 -8.52 -25.92
N ASP A 255 -5.60 -8.99 -25.57
CA ASP A 255 -6.66 -9.30 -26.52
C ASP A 255 -7.59 -8.09 -26.65
N GLY A 256 -7.47 -7.37 -27.77
CA GLY A 256 -8.22 -6.12 -28.00
C GLY A 256 -9.74 -6.33 -28.05
N GLY A 257 -10.21 -7.40 -28.72
CA GLY A 257 -11.63 -7.66 -28.87
C GLY A 257 -12.29 -8.03 -27.53
N SER A 258 -11.64 -8.91 -26.77
CA SER A 258 -12.11 -9.30 -25.44
C SER A 258 -11.99 -8.13 -24.44
N THR A 259 -11.00 -7.26 -24.59
CA THR A 259 -10.83 -6.06 -23.76
C THR A 259 -11.98 -5.08 -23.96
N ASP A 260 -12.36 -4.80 -25.20
CA ASP A 260 -13.48 -3.88 -25.50
C ASP A 260 -14.80 -4.41 -24.94
N ALA A 261 -15.07 -5.70 -25.12
CA ALA A 261 -16.24 -6.36 -24.54
C ALA A 261 -16.23 -6.27 -23.00
N LEU A 262 -15.10 -6.59 -22.36
CA LEU A 262 -14.96 -6.53 -20.90
C LEU A 262 -15.18 -5.11 -20.35
N ARG A 263 -14.67 -4.07 -21.04
CA ARG A 263 -14.90 -2.68 -20.65
C ARG A 263 -16.36 -2.27 -20.78
N ALA A 264 -17.02 -2.66 -21.88
CA ALA A 264 -18.44 -2.41 -22.06
C ALA A 264 -19.28 -3.06 -20.95
N ASP A 265 -18.97 -4.30 -20.59
CA ASP A 265 -19.67 -5.02 -19.54
C ASP A 265 -19.41 -4.45 -18.15
N LYS A 266 -18.18 -4.02 -17.85
CA LYS A 266 -17.89 -3.30 -16.59
C LYS A 266 -18.65 -1.98 -16.47
N ARG A 267 -18.82 -1.23 -17.55
CA ARG A 267 -19.62 0.01 -17.54
C ARG A 267 -21.10 -0.30 -17.22
N LYS A 268 -21.67 -1.34 -17.82
CA LYS A 268 -23.03 -1.81 -17.50
C LYS A 268 -23.14 -2.29 -16.04
N ALA A 269 -22.15 -3.05 -15.57
CA ALA A 269 -22.12 -3.55 -14.20
C ALA A 269 -22.06 -2.42 -13.17
N ARG A 270 -21.23 -1.39 -13.41
CA ARG A 270 -21.17 -0.19 -12.56
C ARG A 270 -22.53 0.52 -12.47
N LEU A 271 -23.23 0.67 -13.59
CA LEU A 271 -24.58 1.26 -13.62
C LEU A 271 -25.59 0.40 -12.86
N ALA A 272 -25.54 -0.92 -13.03
CA ALA A 272 -26.47 -1.85 -12.37
C ALA A 272 -26.24 -1.98 -10.86
N GLN A 273 -25.00 -1.80 -10.38
CA GLN A 273 -24.63 -1.85 -8.97
C GLN A 273 -24.78 -0.50 -8.26
N SER A 274 -24.80 0.60 -9.00
CA SER A 274 -24.94 1.95 -8.44
C SER A 274 -26.39 2.26 -8.07
N GLN A 275 -26.55 3.11 -7.07
CA GLN A 275 -27.81 3.78 -6.73
C GLN A 275 -27.57 5.28 -6.70
N SER A 276 -28.64 6.08 -6.64
CA SER A 276 -28.47 7.52 -6.47
C SER A 276 -27.83 7.86 -5.11
N VAL A 277 -27.13 9.00 -5.06
CA VAL A 277 -26.53 9.46 -3.80
C VAL A 277 -27.60 9.75 -2.74
N GLU A 278 -28.77 10.25 -3.17
CA GLU A 278 -29.91 10.51 -2.30
C GLU A 278 -30.43 9.22 -1.62
N GLU A 279 -30.71 8.18 -2.41
CA GLU A 279 -31.13 6.87 -1.88
C GLU A 279 -30.08 6.28 -0.92
N TRP A 280 -28.80 6.39 -1.27
CA TRP A 280 -27.72 5.94 -0.40
C TRP A 280 -27.69 6.74 0.91
N MET A 281 -27.76 8.06 0.85
CA MET A 281 -27.72 8.93 2.04
C MET A 281 -28.89 8.62 2.97
N ASP A 282 -30.10 8.47 2.43
CA ASP A 282 -31.28 8.12 3.22
C ASP A 282 -31.14 6.75 3.88
N SER A 283 -30.56 5.77 3.18
CA SER A 283 -30.27 4.43 3.75
C SER A 283 -29.26 4.48 4.90
N GLN A 284 -28.31 5.42 4.89
CA GLN A 284 -27.25 5.53 5.90
C GLN A 284 -27.59 6.46 7.07
N ARG A 285 -28.54 7.40 6.87
CA ARG A 285 -28.81 8.47 7.84
C ARG A 285 -29.11 7.96 9.25
N ALA A 286 -29.94 6.93 9.40
CA ALA A 286 -30.28 6.36 10.70
C ALA A 286 -29.03 5.79 11.42
N ARG A 287 -28.17 5.10 10.67
CA ARG A 287 -26.90 4.55 11.16
C ARG A 287 -25.94 5.66 11.60
N VAL A 288 -25.84 6.73 10.80
CA VAL A 288 -25.01 7.91 11.10
C VAL A 288 -25.51 8.63 12.34
N ALA A 289 -26.83 8.87 12.45
CA ALA A 289 -27.45 9.51 13.60
C ALA A 289 -27.22 8.73 14.90
N ALA A 290 -27.19 7.40 14.82
CA ALA A 290 -26.89 6.52 15.94
C ALA A 290 -25.37 6.34 16.22
N LEU A 291 -24.49 6.90 15.37
CA LEU A 291 -23.05 6.63 15.36
C LEU A 291 -22.71 5.13 15.41
N ASP A 292 -23.48 4.33 14.68
CA ASP A 292 -23.29 2.88 14.56
C ASP A 292 -22.10 2.55 13.66
N PHE A 293 -20.93 2.87 14.21
CA PHE A 293 -19.61 2.67 13.64
C PHE A 293 -18.72 1.94 14.64
N ILE A 294 -17.63 1.35 14.12
CA ILE A 294 -16.55 0.84 14.96
C ILE A 294 -16.01 1.95 15.87
N HIS A 295 -15.50 1.56 17.04
CA HIS A 295 -15.07 2.50 18.08
C HIS A 295 -14.14 3.63 17.58
N PRO A 296 -13.08 3.36 16.77
CA PRO A 296 -12.20 4.43 16.28
C PRO A 296 -12.92 5.50 15.45
N VAL A 297 -13.88 5.10 14.62
CA VAL A 297 -14.64 6.02 13.74
C VAL A 297 -15.63 6.85 14.55
N ARG A 298 -16.33 6.22 15.51
CA ARG A 298 -17.22 6.93 16.44
C ARG A 298 -16.46 7.94 17.30
N LYS A 299 -15.32 7.54 17.86
CA LYS A 299 -14.42 8.42 18.62
C LYS A 299 -13.95 9.61 17.79
N MET A 300 -13.51 9.37 16.55
CA MET A 300 -13.06 10.44 15.62
C MET A 300 -14.16 11.48 15.39
N HIS A 301 -15.39 11.05 15.08
CA HIS A 301 -16.50 11.98 14.86
C HIS A 301 -16.86 12.77 16.12
N ARG A 302 -16.90 12.10 17.29
CA ARG A 302 -17.17 12.77 18.56
C ARG A 302 -16.13 13.85 18.85
N GLU A 303 -14.85 13.51 18.84
CA GLU A 303 -13.77 14.45 19.12
C GLU A 303 -13.74 15.60 18.09
N SER A 304 -14.06 15.33 16.82
CA SER A 304 -14.17 16.39 15.80
C SER A 304 -15.32 17.36 16.08
N CYS A 305 -16.48 16.87 16.54
CA CYS A 305 -17.61 17.72 16.95
C CYS A 305 -17.27 18.56 18.18
N GLU A 306 -16.61 17.96 19.18
CA GLU A 306 -16.22 18.63 20.42
C GLU A 306 -15.20 19.75 20.17
N LEU A 307 -14.28 19.53 19.24
CA LEU A 307 -13.23 20.48 18.90
C LEU A 307 -13.69 21.61 17.97
N SER A 308 -14.79 21.44 17.22
CA SER A 308 -15.22 22.42 16.22
C SER A 308 -16.74 22.49 16.06
N GLU A 309 -17.32 23.61 16.52
CA GLU A 309 -18.73 23.93 16.30
C GLU A 309 -19.09 24.01 14.80
N ASN A 310 -18.17 24.51 13.97
CA ASN A 310 -18.35 24.56 12.52
C ASN A 310 -18.45 23.16 11.92
N TRP A 311 -17.57 22.24 12.33
CA TRP A 311 -17.61 20.86 11.87
C TRP A 311 -18.93 20.18 12.27
N LEU A 312 -19.37 20.37 13.52
CA LEU A 312 -20.64 19.85 14.01
C LEU A 312 -21.82 20.39 13.19
N ALA A 313 -21.86 21.69 12.93
CA ALA A 313 -22.91 22.32 12.15
C ALA A 313 -22.95 21.79 10.70
N GLU A 314 -21.80 21.67 10.03
CA GLU A 314 -21.70 21.08 8.69
C GLU A 314 -22.13 19.61 8.68
N PHE A 315 -21.72 18.82 9.67
CA PHE A 315 -22.10 17.41 9.77
C PHE A 315 -23.61 17.24 9.94
N ARG A 316 -24.23 18.03 10.83
CA ARG A 316 -25.69 18.03 11.01
C ARG A 316 -26.42 18.44 9.74
N ALA A 317 -26.00 19.53 9.11
CA ALA A 317 -26.61 20.03 7.88
C ALA A 317 -26.51 18.99 6.75
N PHE A 318 -25.33 18.40 6.54
CA PHE A 318 -25.08 17.40 5.51
C PHE A 318 -25.97 16.17 5.68
N TRP A 319 -26.11 15.67 6.91
CA TRP A 319 -26.96 14.49 7.20
C TRP A 319 -28.41 14.84 7.56
N SER A 320 -28.77 16.12 7.48
CA SER A 320 -30.02 16.72 7.99
C SER A 320 -30.48 16.11 9.31
N LEU A 321 -29.60 16.22 10.31
CA LEU A 321 -29.85 15.88 11.71
C LEU A 321 -30.42 17.10 12.45
N GLY A 322 -31.16 16.88 13.54
CA GLY A 322 -31.71 17.96 14.35
C GLY A 322 -30.63 18.85 15.00
N ASP A 323 -30.98 20.10 15.29
CA ASP A 323 -30.08 21.06 15.96
C ASP A 323 -29.72 20.64 17.40
N ASP A 324 -30.50 19.73 17.98
CA ASP A 324 -30.29 19.09 19.27
C ASP A 324 -29.40 17.84 19.19
N TRP A 325 -29.13 17.31 17.98
CA TRP A 325 -28.34 16.10 17.83
C TRP A 325 -26.87 16.33 18.21
N HIS A 326 -26.36 15.61 19.19
CA HIS A 326 -24.94 15.59 19.51
C HIS A 326 -24.43 14.15 19.52
N PRO A 327 -23.15 13.92 19.16
CA PRO A 327 -22.55 12.60 19.34
C PRO A 327 -22.61 12.21 20.82
N SER A 328 -23.08 10.99 21.10
CA SER A 328 -23.14 10.49 22.48
C SER A 328 -21.75 10.52 23.13
N ALA A 329 -21.71 10.78 24.43
CA ALA A 329 -20.48 10.74 25.23
C ALA A 329 -19.90 9.32 25.38
N ASP A 330 -20.73 8.29 25.18
CA ASP A 330 -20.42 6.87 25.43
C ASP A 330 -19.77 6.11 24.25
#